data_AF-A0A2S9YBX4-F1
#
_entry.id   AF-A0A2S9YBX4-F1
#
_cell.length_a   1.000
_cell.length_b   1.000
_cell.length_c   1.000
_cell.angle_alpha   90.00
_cell.angle_beta   90.00
_cell.angle_gamma   90.00
#
_symmetry.space_group_name_H-M   'P 1'
#
loop_
_entity.id
_entity.type
_entity.pdbx_description
1 polymer ?
#
loop_
_entity_poly.entity_id
_entity_poly.type
_entity_poly.pdbx_seq_one_letter_code
_entity_poly.pdbx_strand_id
1 'polypeptide(L)'
;MEATATRSAAGMGLVMVVLLGGWVSTRMTLDTGDAVDVALAKRIDPDQAQRKALAQTASYQNSEEFYQTSIDDTVALHELAPVEPTRLLQPNAFFHVASPGDPRSIPLGTSITEAGLQISVKAEEVQVERRGMQTKNVHTFALFKNVSHEPLAYFVRMRSRAGDCQIRAQTRYNAMVLQPGELAEISVCSGQHEVELTELRVMEVSQIGARWLSKIPPQAVGHDNLSSRSHFPGGGVEMCAEVPAVEFSRKIDAGEAKWEDIIDFYSRHDCEHYRWWPGYRRITSPLTSLPAVPDPPK
;
A
#
# COMPACT_ATOMS: atom_id res chain seq x y z
N MET A 1 32.16 33.91 61.18
CA MET A 1 32.14 32.92 62.28
C MET A 1 30.95 32.03 61.98
N GLU A 2 30.98 30.75 61.63
CA GLU A 2 31.94 29.64 61.46
C GLU A 2 31.22 28.76 60.41
N ALA A 3 31.76 28.45 59.22
CA ALA A 3 32.77 27.43 58.96
C ALA A 3 32.50 26.08 59.68
N THR A 4 31.82 25.14 59.01
CA THR A 4 32.14 23.72 59.17
C THR A 4 32.04 23.04 57.81
N ALA A 5 33.22 22.73 57.30
CA ALA A 5 33.48 21.90 56.14
C ALA A 5 34.00 20.53 56.62
N THR A 6 34.16 19.61 55.66
CA THR A 6 34.98 18.38 55.67
C THR A 6 34.37 17.13 56.32
N ARG A 7 34.52 15.90 55.81
CA ARG A 7 35.41 15.32 54.77
C ARG A 7 34.86 13.91 54.41
N SER A 8 34.81 13.57 53.11
CA SER A 8 35.62 12.53 52.44
C SER A 8 35.40 11.06 52.81
N ALA A 9 34.95 10.28 51.81
CA ALA A 9 35.53 8.98 51.49
C ALA A 9 35.50 8.79 49.97
N ALA A 10 36.69 8.81 49.38
CA ALA A 10 36.96 8.40 48.00
C ALA A 10 37.16 6.88 47.97
N GLY A 11 36.85 6.24 46.84
CA GLY A 11 37.36 4.89 46.59
C GLY A 11 36.63 4.10 45.51
N MET A 12 37.21 4.11 44.31
CA MET A 12 37.27 3.00 43.34
C MET A 12 35.97 2.43 42.77
N GLY A 13 35.77 2.65 41.48
CA GLY A 13 34.80 1.91 40.66
C GLY A 13 34.71 2.40 39.22
N LEU A 14 35.87 2.63 38.57
CA LEU A 14 35.93 2.77 37.12
C LEU A 14 36.10 1.36 36.51
N VAL A 15 35.45 1.12 35.37
CA VAL A 15 35.62 0.02 34.40
C VAL A 15 34.66 -1.19 34.56
N MET A 16 34.00 -1.52 33.44
CA MET A 16 32.94 -2.53 33.18
C MET A 16 31.52 -2.03 33.48
N VAL A 17 30.61 -1.77 32.53
CA VAL A 17 30.34 -2.38 31.23
C VAL A 17 29.71 -1.31 30.31
N VAL A 18 30.48 -0.78 29.35
CA VAL A 18 29.99 0.04 28.21
C VAL A 18 30.07 -0.78 26.91
N LEU A 19 30.12 -2.12 26.99
CA LEU A 19 30.39 -3.00 25.85
C LEU A 19 29.24 -3.93 25.44
N LEU A 20 27.98 -3.57 25.70
CA LEU A 20 26.81 -4.33 25.22
C LEU A 20 25.63 -3.45 24.74
N GLY A 21 25.89 -2.19 24.37
CA GLY A 21 24.83 -1.21 24.11
C GLY A 21 24.71 -0.67 22.68
N GLY A 22 25.54 -1.12 21.74
CA GLY A 22 25.46 -0.61 20.38
C GLY A 22 26.20 -1.50 19.44
N TRP A 23 25.50 -2.36 18.71
CA TRP A 23 25.94 -3.00 17.46
C TRP A 23 24.80 -3.81 16.80
N VAL A 24 23.54 -3.33 16.85
CA VAL A 24 22.41 -4.03 16.19
C VAL A 24 21.62 -3.17 15.20
N SER A 25 21.73 -1.83 15.15
CA SER A 25 20.80 -1.03 14.35
C SER A 25 21.24 -0.61 12.93
N THR A 26 22.37 -1.07 12.40
CA THR A 26 22.86 -0.58 11.09
C THR A 26 23.03 -1.64 10.00
N ARG A 27 22.69 -2.91 10.27
CA ARG A 27 22.78 -3.99 9.26
C ARG A 27 21.45 -4.42 8.66
N MET A 28 20.30 -4.03 9.23
CA MET A 28 18.99 -4.48 8.74
C MET A 28 18.41 -3.66 7.57
N THR A 29 19.01 -2.53 7.17
CA THR A 29 18.50 -1.70 6.07
C THR A 29 19.24 -1.84 4.75
N LEU A 30 20.36 -2.58 4.71
CA LEU A 30 21.10 -2.87 3.48
C LEU A 30 20.90 -4.30 2.97
N ASP A 31 20.47 -5.25 3.81
CA ASP A 31 20.27 -6.66 3.39
C ASP A 31 18.94 -6.92 2.67
N THR A 32 17.95 -6.01 2.74
CA THR A 32 16.66 -6.23 2.07
C THR A 32 16.70 -5.95 0.56
N GLY A 33 17.61 -5.09 0.08
CA GLY A 33 17.80 -4.87 -1.35
C GLY A 33 18.35 -6.12 -2.03
N ASP A 34 19.43 -6.69 -1.47
CA ASP A 34 20.06 -7.90 -2.00
C ASP A 34 19.19 -9.15 -1.79
N ALA A 35 18.42 -9.24 -0.69
CA ALA A 35 17.47 -10.34 -0.49
C ALA A 35 16.30 -10.31 -1.49
N VAL A 36 15.84 -9.13 -1.92
CA VAL A 36 14.82 -8.98 -2.97
C VAL A 36 15.41 -9.37 -4.33
N ASP A 37 16.65 -8.98 -4.64
CA ASP A 37 17.33 -9.37 -5.88
C ASP A 37 17.65 -10.87 -5.95
N VAL A 38 17.96 -11.51 -4.81
CA VAL A 38 18.17 -12.96 -4.72
C VAL A 38 16.85 -13.75 -4.73
N ALA A 39 15.76 -13.21 -4.17
CA ALA A 39 14.41 -13.79 -4.31
C ALA A 39 13.89 -13.67 -5.76
N LEU A 40 14.22 -12.57 -6.45
CA LEU A 40 13.94 -12.35 -7.88
C LEU A 40 14.77 -13.25 -8.82
N ALA A 41 15.82 -13.93 -8.32
CA ALA A 41 16.68 -14.80 -9.12
C ALA A 41 16.11 -16.21 -9.35
N LYS A 42 15.06 -16.62 -8.63
CA LYS A 42 14.24 -17.79 -9.01
C LYS A 42 13.16 -17.36 -10.00
N ARG A 43 13.57 -16.85 -11.16
CA ARG A 43 12.65 -16.58 -12.28
C ARG A 43 12.12 -17.90 -12.80
N ILE A 44 10.91 -18.27 -12.40
CA ILE A 44 10.08 -19.14 -13.23
C ILE A 44 9.88 -18.38 -14.54
N ASP A 45 10.19 -19.01 -15.67
CA ASP A 45 9.93 -18.44 -16.99
C ASP A 45 8.47 -17.97 -17.04
N PRO A 46 8.19 -16.67 -17.27
CA PRO A 46 6.83 -16.13 -17.27
C PRO A 46 5.88 -16.89 -18.20
N ASP A 47 6.38 -17.33 -19.35
CA ASP A 47 5.59 -18.10 -20.30
C ASP A 47 5.32 -19.51 -19.79
N GLN A 48 6.20 -20.05 -18.95
CA GLN A 48 6.00 -21.34 -18.30
C GLN A 48 5.07 -21.23 -17.09
N ALA A 49 5.13 -20.14 -16.31
CA ALA A 49 4.21 -19.85 -15.22
C ALA A 49 2.79 -19.64 -15.76
N GLN A 50 2.65 -18.86 -16.85
CA GLN A 50 1.39 -18.66 -17.54
C GLN A 50 0.87 -19.97 -18.15
N ARG A 51 1.72 -20.75 -18.83
CA ARG A 51 1.32 -22.08 -19.35
C ARG A 51 0.89 -23.04 -18.25
N LYS A 52 1.55 -23.04 -17.08
CA LYS A 52 1.13 -23.87 -15.93
C LYS A 52 -0.17 -23.38 -15.31
N ALA A 53 -0.40 -22.07 -15.22
CA ALA A 53 -1.67 -21.52 -14.78
C ALA A 53 -2.81 -21.86 -15.75
N LEU A 54 -2.56 -21.79 -17.07
CA LEU A 54 -3.53 -22.17 -18.11
C LEU A 54 -3.73 -23.68 -18.25
N ALA A 55 -2.75 -24.49 -17.83
CA ALA A 55 -2.80 -25.96 -17.86
C ALA A 55 -3.29 -26.58 -16.55
N GLN A 56 -3.70 -25.79 -15.56
CA GLN A 56 -4.35 -26.31 -14.36
C GLN A 56 -5.69 -26.95 -14.74
N THR A 57 -5.76 -28.27 -14.64
CA THR A 57 -7.02 -29.00 -14.50
C THR A 57 -7.84 -28.37 -13.38
N ALA A 58 -9.17 -28.28 -13.54
CA ALA A 58 -10.09 -27.76 -12.52
C ALA A 58 -9.68 -28.27 -11.12
N SER A 59 -9.09 -27.39 -10.32
CA SER A 59 -8.70 -27.70 -8.96
C SER A 59 -9.91 -27.42 -8.07
N TYR A 60 -9.99 -28.09 -6.92
CA TYR A 60 -11.00 -27.77 -5.91
C TYR A 60 -10.99 -26.28 -5.52
N GLN A 61 -9.83 -25.62 -5.61
CA GLN A 61 -9.69 -24.17 -5.35
C GLN A 61 -10.48 -23.28 -6.34
N ASN A 62 -10.83 -23.80 -7.52
CA ASN A 62 -11.61 -23.06 -8.51
C ASN A 62 -13.13 -23.31 -8.36
N SER A 63 -13.57 -24.10 -7.38
CA SER A 63 -14.98 -24.36 -7.15
C SER A 63 -15.65 -23.22 -6.37
N GLU A 64 -16.95 -23.04 -6.58
CA GLU A 64 -17.75 -22.03 -5.88
C GLU A 64 -17.78 -22.30 -4.37
N GLU A 65 -17.80 -23.57 -3.97
CA GLU A 65 -17.82 -23.99 -2.57
C GLU A 65 -16.51 -23.63 -1.85
N PHE A 66 -15.35 -23.83 -2.48
CA PHE A 66 -14.08 -23.42 -1.91
C PHE A 66 -14.00 -21.90 -1.77
N TYR A 67 -14.43 -21.17 -2.81
CA TYR A 67 -14.44 -19.71 -2.79
C TYR A 67 -15.34 -19.16 -1.68
N GLN A 68 -16.56 -19.70 -1.54
CA GLN A 68 -17.47 -19.30 -0.46
C GLN A 68 -16.90 -19.62 0.93
N THR A 69 -16.29 -20.79 1.10
CA THR A 69 -15.64 -21.17 2.36
C THR A 69 -14.50 -20.20 2.70
N SER A 70 -13.69 -19.82 1.72
CA SER A 70 -12.61 -18.85 1.89
C SER A 70 -13.14 -17.46 2.30
N ILE A 71 -14.27 -17.03 1.75
CA ILE A 71 -14.96 -15.81 2.19
C ILE A 71 -15.40 -15.92 3.64
N ASP A 72 -16.12 -17.00 3.98
CA ASP A 72 -16.71 -17.21 5.31
C ASP A 72 -15.62 -17.28 6.38
N ASP A 73 -14.53 -18.00 6.11
CA ASP A 73 -13.37 -18.09 6.99
C ASP A 73 -12.70 -16.72 7.18
N THR A 74 -12.54 -15.94 6.11
CA THR A 74 -11.96 -14.58 6.20
C THR A 74 -12.85 -13.64 7.01
N VAL A 75 -14.17 -13.69 6.80
CA VAL A 75 -15.15 -12.89 7.54
C VAL A 75 -15.11 -13.25 9.03
N ALA A 76 -15.10 -14.55 9.35
CA ALA A 76 -15.07 -15.03 10.73
C ALA A 76 -13.75 -14.72 11.44
N LEU A 77 -12.61 -15.01 10.81
CA LEU A 77 -11.28 -14.81 11.37
C LEU A 77 -10.98 -13.34 11.69
N HIS A 78 -11.62 -12.42 10.97
CA HIS A 78 -11.34 -10.99 11.05
C HIS A 78 -12.52 -10.15 11.52
N GLU A 79 -13.57 -10.82 12.02
CA GLU A 79 -14.76 -10.19 12.58
C GLU A 79 -15.37 -9.13 11.63
N LEU A 80 -15.33 -9.42 10.32
CA LEU A 80 -15.89 -8.52 9.31
C LEU A 80 -17.41 -8.62 9.30
N ALA A 81 -18.08 -7.58 8.82
CA ALA A 81 -19.49 -7.69 8.50
C ALA A 81 -19.68 -8.76 7.40
N PRO A 82 -20.67 -9.67 7.52
CA PRO A 82 -21.00 -10.62 6.47
C PRO A 82 -21.22 -9.90 5.15
N VAL A 83 -20.62 -10.43 4.08
CA VAL A 83 -20.79 -9.90 2.73
C VAL A 83 -21.77 -10.80 1.99
N GLU A 84 -22.88 -10.21 1.52
CA GLU A 84 -23.78 -10.90 0.61
C GLU A 84 -23.00 -11.32 -0.66
N PRO A 85 -22.92 -12.61 -1.02
CA PRO A 85 -22.13 -13.06 -2.17
C PRO A 85 -22.48 -12.31 -3.47
N THR A 86 -23.75 -11.95 -3.63
CA THR A 86 -24.26 -11.17 -4.76
C THR A 86 -23.60 -9.80 -4.89
N ARG A 87 -23.14 -9.17 -3.79
CA ARG A 87 -22.41 -7.89 -3.80
C ARG A 87 -21.05 -8.02 -4.47
N LEU A 88 -20.36 -9.15 -4.31
CA LEU A 88 -19.09 -9.44 -4.97
C LEU A 88 -19.26 -9.78 -6.45
N LEU A 89 -20.48 -10.02 -6.94
CA LEU A 89 -20.77 -10.12 -8.37
C LEU A 89 -21.02 -8.76 -9.02
N GLN A 90 -21.39 -7.73 -8.24
CA GLN A 90 -21.70 -6.41 -8.78
C GLN A 90 -20.44 -5.59 -9.11
N PRO A 91 -20.46 -4.76 -10.17
CA PRO A 91 -19.38 -3.82 -10.45
C PRO A 91 -19.10 -2.90 -9.25
N ASN A 92 -17.82 -2.62 -9.02
CA ASN A 92 -17.42 -1.60 -8.04
C ASN A 92 -17.55 -0.21 -8.65
N ALA A 93 -18.02 0.76 -7.87
CA ALA A 93 -17.99 2.15 -8.29
C ALA A 93 -16.53 2.60 -8.44
N PHE A 94 -16.21 3.26 -9.56
CA PHE A 94 -14.84 3.65 -9.89
C PHE A 94 -14.83 5.04 -10.49
N PHE A 95 -13.84 5.82 -10.05
CA PHE A 95 -13.67 7.22 -10.38
C PHE A 95 -12.23 7.48 -10.80
N HIS A 96 -12.05 8.22 -11.89
CA HIS A 96 -10.76 8.73 -12.34
C HIS A 96 -10.80 10.25 -12.20
N VAL A 97 -10.35 10.74 -11.05
CA VAL A 97 -10.55 12.13 -10.59
C VAL A 97 -9.53 13.10 -11.18
N ALA A 98 -8.28 12.63 -11.34
CA ALA A 98 -7.19 13.38 -11.93
C ALA A 98 -6.40 12.48 -12.88
N SER A 99 -5.89 13.07 -13.97
CA SER A 99 -5.09 12.37 -14.98
C SER A 99 -3.89 13.21 -15.40
N PRO A 100 -2.83 12.63 -16.00
CA PRO A 100 -1.63 13.38 -16.34
C PRO A 100 -1.85 14.60 -17.25
N GLY A 101 -2.91 14.60 -18.05
CA GLY A 101 -3.29 15.72 -18.93
C GLY A 101 -4.27 16.73 -18.30
N ASP A 102 -4.87 16.41 -17.15
CA ASP A 102 -5.78 17.27 -16.39
C ASP A 102 -5.49 17.13 -14.88
N PRO A 103 -4.34 17.67 -14.42
CA PRO A 103 -3.95 17.57 -13.02
C PRO A 103 -4.80 18.48 -12.11
N ARG A 104 -4.96 18.08 -10.85
CA ARG A 104 -5.72 18.84 -9.84
C ARG A 104 -4.79 19.52 -8.85
N SER A 105 -4.81 20.84 -8.82
CA SER A 105 -4.07 21.66 -7.87
C SER A 105 -4.83 21.85 -6.55
N ILE A 106 -4.15 21.66 -5.42
CA ILE A 106 -4.68 21.91 -4.08
C ILE A 106 -3.74 22.89 -3.35
N PRO A 107 -4.17 24.16 -3.18
CA PRO A 107 -3.40 25.16 -2.43
C PRO A 107 -3.14 24.74 -0.98
N LEU A 108 -2.02 25.20 -0.44
CA LEU A 108 -1.68 25.01 0.96
C LEU A 108 -2.77 25.57 1.88
N GLY A 109 -3.16 24.80 2.89
CA GLY A 109 -4.21 25.16 3.85
C GLY A 109 -5.64 24.95 3.34
N THR A 110 -5.82 24.38 2.14
CA THR A 110 -7.14 24.11 1.57
C THR A 110 -7.43 22.61 1.48
N SER A 111 -8.66 22.28 1.11
CA SER A 111 -9.10 20.90 0.90
C SER A 111 -10.04 20.78 -0.28
N ILE A 112 -10.03 19.63 -0.94
CA ILE A 112 -11.03 19.20 -1.93
C ILE A 112 -11.69 17.90 -1.48
N THR A 113 -12.88 17.60 -1.98
CA THR A 113 -13.56 16.32 -1.75
C THR A 113 -14.04 15.77 -3.07
N GLU A 114 -13.57 14.58 -3.44
CA GLU A 114 -13.88 13.92 -4.71
C GLU A 114 -14.02 12.42 -4.48
N ALA A 115 -15.03 11.78 -5.07
CA ALA A 115 -15.21 10.32 -5.01
C ALA A 115 -15.13 9.72 -3.57
N GLY A 116 -15.74 10.41 -2.59
CA GLY A 116 -15.71 9.96 -1.18
C GLY A 116 -14.39 10.21 -0.44
N LEU A 117 -13.39 10.81 -1.11
CA LEU A 117 -12.07 11.10 -0.57
C LEU A 117 -11.90 12.60 -0.35
N GLN A 118 -11.69 13.01 0.90
CA GLN A 118 -11.30 14.38 1.24
C GLN A 118 -9.78 14.48 1.28
N ILE A 119 -9.22 15.43 0.54
CA ILE A 119 -7.78 15.65 0.42
C ILE A 119 -7.48 17.06 0.91
N SER A 120 -6.73 17.20 2.00
CA SER A 120 -6.28 18.49 2.51
C SER A 120 -4.76 18.62 2.43
N VAL A 121 -4.26 19.85 2.26
CA VAL A 121 -2.82 20.12 2.18
C VAL A 121 -2.41 21.00 3.35
N LYS A 122 -1.40 20.56 4.11
CA LYS A 122 -0.81 21.33 5.22
C LYS A 122 0.71 21.35 5.12
N ALA A 123 1.34 22.25 5.86
CA ALA A 123 2.78 22.27 6.03
C ALA A 123 3.12 22.26 7.50
N GLU A 124 4.03 21.37 7.91
CA GLU A 124 4.41 21.17 9.30
C GLU A 124 5.92 20.99 9.42
N GLU A 125 6.50 21.48 10.52
CA GLU A 125 7.89 21.21 10.84
C GLU A 125 8.04 19.78 11.34
N VAL A 126 8.86 18.99 10.65
CA VAL A 126 9.16 17.61 11.03
C VAL A 126 10.65 17.44 11.27
N GLN A 127 10.96 16.64 12.29
CA GLN A 127 12.31 16.23 12.59
C GLN A 127 12.64 14.98 11.79
N VAL A 128 13.55 15.11 10.83
CA VAL A 128 14.02 14.00 10.01
C VAL A 128 15.40 13.61 10.49
N GLU A 129 15.58 12.34 10.82
CA GLU A 129 16.89 11.77 11.12
C GLU A 129 17.48 11.11 9.87
N ARG A 130 18.67 11.55 9.46
CA ARG A 130 19.38 10.96 8.33
C ARG A 130 20.85 10.79 8.68
N ARG A 131 21.32 9.53 8.67
CA ARG A 131 22.70 9.16 9.02
C ARG A 131 23.13 9.69 10.40
N GLY A 132 22.23 9.65 11.38
CA GLY A 132 22.46 10.13 12.75
C GLY A 132 22.41 11.66 12.92
N MET A 133 22.16 12.43 11.85
CA MET A 133 21.91 13.86 11.95
C MET A 133 20.41 14.12 11.99
N GLN A 134 19.95 14.87 13.00
CA GLN A 134 18.57 15.31 13.12
C GLN A 134 18.44 16.73 12.57
N THR A 135 17.63 16.89 11.54
CA THR A 135 17.32 18.20 10.96
C THR A 135 15.83 18.47 11.10
N LYS A 136 15.48 19.68 11.54
CA LYS A 136 14.10 20.17 11.53
C LYS A 136 13.88 20.95 10.25
N ASN A 137 12.93 20.50 9.44
CA ASN A 137 12.56 21.18 8.20
C ASN A 137 11.04 21.22 8.11
N VAL A 138 10.50 22.26 7.48
CA VAL A 138 9.09 22.29 7.10
C VAL A 138 8.87 21.32 5.95
N HIS A 139 7.81 20.52 6.01
CA HIS A 139 7.36 19.62 4.96
C HIS A 139 5.90 19.86 4.64
N THR A 140 5.57 19.80 3.36
CA THR A 140 4.21 19.77 2.86
C THR A 140 3.68 18.34 2.90
N PHE A 141 2.51 18.16 3.48
CA PHE A 141 1.78 16.90 3.59
C PHE A 141 0.42 17.04 2.90
N ALA A 142 0.02 15.97 2.21
CA ALA A 142 -1.34 15.77 1.76
C ALA A 142 -2.01 14.73 2.66
N LEU A 143 -3.16 15.08 3.23
CA LEU A 143 -3.94 14.20 4.10
C LEU A 143 -5.16 13.71 3.35
N PHE A 144 -5.24 12.40 3.19
CA PHE A 144 -6.29 11.69 2.50
C PHE A 144 -7.21 11.07 3.55
N LYS A 145 -8.46 11.53 3.62
CA LYS A 145 -9.46 11.01 4.53
C LYS A 145 -10.60 10.38 3.75
N ASN A 146 -10.89 9.12 4.03
CA ASN A 146 -12.12 8.51 3.51
C ASN A 146 -13.31 9.07 4.30
N VAL A 147 -14.14 9.87 3.63
CA VAL A 147 -15.37 10.46 4.22
C VAL A 147 -16.64 9.72 3.78
N SER A 148 -16.49 8.65 3.00
CA SER A 148 -17.58 7.77 2.60
C SER A 148 -17.89 6.72 3.67
N HIS A 149 -18.95 5.94 3.43
CA HIS A 149 -19.32 4.81 4.27
C HIS A 149 -18.69 3.48 3.82
N GLU A 150 -18.09 3.46 2.64
CA GLU A 150 -17.47 2.28 2.05
C GLU A 150 -15.93 2.39 2.13
N PRO A 151 -15.20 1.28 2.24
CA PRO A 151 -13.77 1.29 2.02
C PRO A 151 -13.40 1.79 0.61
N LEU A 152 -12.33 2.57 0.52
CA LEU A 152 -11.84 3.14 -0.74
C LEU A 152 -10.47 2.57 -1.07
N ALA A 153 -10.39 1.78 -2.14
CA ALA A 153 -9.11 1.51 -2.79
C ALA A 153 -8.70 2.74 -3.61
N TYR A 154 -7.43 3.17 -3.52
CA TYR A 154 -7.00 4.40 -4.17
C TYR A 154 -5.60 4.28 -4.77
N PHE A 155 -5.40 5.02 -5.86
CA PHE A 155 -4.10 5.25 -6.47
C PHE A 155 -3.85 6.74 -6.53
N VAL A 156 -2.67 7.17 -6.11
CA VAL A 156 -2.31 8.59 -6.20
C VAL A 156 -0.89 8.76 -6.70
N ARG A 157 -0.74 9.66 -7.68
CA ARG A 157 0.52 10.32 -8.01
C ARG A 157 0.34 11.81 -7.79
N MET A 158 1.31 12.38 -7.11
CA MET A 158 1.30 13.79 -6.75
C MET A 158 2.71 14.36 -6.81
N ARG A 159 2.80 15.66 -7.07
CA ARG A 159 4.04 16.42 -7.05
C ARG A 159 3.85 17.76 -6.35
N SER A 160 4.96 18.34 -5.91
CA SER A 160 4.98 19.76 -5.54
C SER A 160 4.96 20.60 -6.82
N ARG A 161 4.25 21.73 -6.80
CA ARG A 161 4.30 22.69 -7.91
C ARG A 161 5.70 23.30 -8.10
N ALA A 162 6.56 23.23 -7.09
CA ALA A 162 7.96 23.67 -7.18
C ALA A 162 8.87 22.67 -7.93
N GLY A 163 8.35 21.52 -8.37
CA GLY A 163 9.08 20.48 -9.11
C GLY A 163 9.40 19.24 -8.27
N ASP A 164 10.38 18.46 -8.75
CA ASP A 164 10.75 17.17 -8.15
C ASP A 164 11.41 17.34 -6.79
N CYS A 165 10.91 16.58 -5.81
CA CYS A 165 11.38 16.67 -4.44
C CYS A 165 12.41 15.58 -4.10
N GLN A 166 13.58 16.01 -3.63
CA GLN A 166 14.65 15.09 -3.22
C GLN A 166 14.47 14.55 -1.78
N ILE A 167 13.68 15.23 -0.94
CA ILE A 167 13.52 14.90 0.49
C ILE A 167 12.04 14.79 0.82
N ARG A 168 11.57 13.56 1.05
CA ARG A 168 10.21 13.26 1.51
C ARG A 168 10.29 12.53 2.85
N ALA A 169 9.45 12.93 3.80
CA ALA A 169 9.34 12.22 5.07
C ALA A 169 8.59 10.90 4.83
N GLN A 170 9.06 9.81 5.44
CA GLN A 170 8.37 8.52 5.36
C GLN A 170 7.35 8.45 6.51
N THR A 171 6.07 8.49 6.16
CA THR A 171 4.95 8.23 7.06
C THR A 171 4.50 6.77 6.91
N ARG A 172 3.79 6.22 7.90
CA ARG A 172 3.19 4.88 7.81
C ARG A 172 1.69 5.03 7.55
N TYR A 173 1.21 4.46 6.46
CA TYR A 173 -0.21 4.49 6.08
C TYR A 173 -0.53 3.32 5.16
N ASN A 174 -1.79 2.92 5.05
CA ASN A 174 -2.20 1.94 4.05
C ASN A 174 -2.22 2.62 2.66
N ALA A 175 -1.22 2.33 1.84
CA ALA A 175 -1.08 2.89 0.49
C ALA A 175 -2.07 2.34 -0.54
N MET A 176 -2.85 1.30 -0.20
CA MET A 176 -3.77 0.62 -1.12
C MET A 176 -5.22 0.99 -0.83
N VAL A 177 -5.60 1.05 0.44
CA VAL A 177 -6.99 1.18 0.88
C VAL A 177 -7.11 2.14 2.07
N LEU A 178 -8.22 2.87 2.15
CA LEU A 178 -8.64 3.61 3.32
C LEU A 178 -10.00 3.10 3.81
N GLN A 179 -10.08 2.70 5.07
CA GLN A 179 -11.33 2.39 5.75
C GLN A 179 -12.17 3.65 5.98
N PRO A 180 -13.51 3.53 6.15
CA PRO A 180 -14.35 4.67 6.49
C PRO A 180 -13.81 5.46 7.69
N GLY A 181 -13.58 6.77 7.50
CA GLY A 181 -13.03 7.67 8.50
C GLY A 181 -11.50 7.61 8.67
N GLU A 182 -10.82 6.65 8.04
CA GLU A 182 -9.35 6.51 8.10
C GLU A 182 -8.65 7.69 7.39
N LEU A 183 -7.45 8.01 7.89
CA LEU A 183 -6.60 9.09 7.41
C LEU A 183 -5.24 8.53 6.98
N ALA A 184 -4.83 8.77 5.74
CA ALA A 184 -3.45 8.63 5.30
C ALA A 184 -2.79 10.01 5.21
N GLU A 185 -1.67 10.18 5.90
CA GLU A 185 -0.84 11.38 5.79
C GLU A 185 0.36 11.06 4.89
N ILE A 186 0.50 11.78 3.77
CA ILE A 186 1.52 11.50 2.75
C ILE A 186 2.42 12.72 2.59
N SER A 187 3.72 12.56 2.84
CA SER A 187 4.69 13.64 2.61
C SER A 187 4.88 13.88 1.11
N VAL A 188 4.67 15.12 0.66
CA VAL A 188 4.84 15.50 -0.75
C VAL A 188 6.24 16.02 -0.99
N CYS A 189 6.67 17.02 -0.22
CA CYS A 189 8.00 17.60 -0.34
C CYS A 189 8.42 18.39 0.91
N SER A 190 9.73 18.59 1.11
CA SER A 190 10.24 19.63 2.00
C SER A 190 9.86 21.02 1.48
N GLY A 191 9.50 21.94 2.37
CA GLY A 191 9.05 23.30 2.07
C GLY A 191 7.53 23.47 2.22
N GLN A 192 7.05 24.66 1.85
CA GLN A 192 5.64 25.04 1.85
C GLN A 192 5.18 25.20 0.40
N HIS A 193 4.48 24.19 -0.10
CA HIS A 193 4.12 24.13 -1.51
C HIS A 193 2.65 23.77 -1.72
N GLU A 194 2.12 24.21 -2.84
CA GLU A 194 0.90 23.66 -3.43
C GLU A 194 1.18 22.23 -3.91
N VAL A 195 0.18 21.36 -3.74
CA VAL A 195 0.23 19.97 -4.21
C VAL A 195 -0.57 19.84 -5.50
N GLU A 196 0.03 19.20 -6.49
CA GLU A 196 -0.62 18.86 -7.74
C GLU A 196 -0.83 17.35 -7.81
N LEU A 197 -2.09 16.92 -7.84
CA LEU A 197 -2.48 15.54 -8.09
C LEU A 197 -2.42 15.29 -9.61
N THR A 198 -1.39 14.57 -10.05
CA THR A 198 -1.21 14.22 -11.47
C THR A 198 -1.98 12.97 -11.85
N GLU A 199 -2.32 12.12 -10.89
CA GLU A 199 -3.15 10.96 -11.10
C GLU A 199 -3.90 10.61 -9.82
N LEU A 200 -5.21 10.46 -9.88
CA LEU A 200 -6.03 9.99 -8.76
C LEU A 200 -7.12 9.06 -9.29
N ARG A 201 -7.03 7.79 -8.87
CA ARG A 201 -8.04 6.77 -9.15
C ARG A 201 -8.60 6.28 -7.82
N VAL A 202 -9.91 6.10 -7.75
CA VAL A 202 -10.61 5.65 -6.54
C VAL A 202 -11.61 4.56 -6.91
N MET A 203 -11.68 3.50 -6.13
CA MET A 203 -12.64 2.42 -6.27
C MET A 203 -13.29 2.12 -4.91
N GLU A 204 -14.61 2.13 -4.86
CA GLU A 204 -15.37 1.67 -3.69
C GLU A 204 -15.36 0.15 -3.66
N VAL A 205 -14.91 -0.44 -2.55
CA VAL A 205 -14.76 -1.89 -2.41
C VAL A 205 -15.48 -2.38 -1.15
N SER A 206 -15.83 -3.67 -1.12
CA SER A 206 -16.39 -4.28 0.09
C SER A 206 -15.36 -4.33 1.23
N GLN A 207 -15.82 -4.55 2.46
CA GLN A 207 -14.95 -4.75 3.63
C GLN A 207 -13.94 -5.89 3.45
N ILE A 208 -14.39 -7.01 2.88
CA ILE A 208 -13.49 -8.13 2.57
C ILE A 208 -12.50 -7.77 1.44
N GLY A 209 -12.97 -7.07 0.41
CA GLY A 209 -12.11 -6.60 -0.69
C GLY A 209 -11.03 -5.63 -0.22
N ALA A 210 -11.38 -4.72 0.69
CA ALA A 210 -10.42 -3.83 1.35
C ALA A 210 -9.31 -4.60 2.08
N ARG A 211 -9.68 -5.69 2.77
CA ARG A 211 -8.71 -6.54 3.46
C ARG A 211 -7.79 -7.26 2.47
N TRP A 212 -8.34 -7.90 1.45
CA TRP A 212 -7.54 -8.57 0.42
C TRP A 212 -6.61 -7.62 -0.32
N LEU A 213 -7.10 -6.43 -0.70
CA LEU A 213 -6.29 -5.41 -1.37
C LEU A 213 -5.16 -4.89 -0.51
N SER A 214 -5.34 -4.82 0.82
CA SER A 214 -4.28 -4.40 1.74
C SER A 214 -3.11 -5.38 1.76
N LYS A 215 -3.29 -6.64 1.33
CA LYS A 215 -2.21 -7.64 1.22
C LYS A 215 -1.36 -7.44 -0.04
N ILE A 216 -1.82 -6.64 -1.01
CA ILE A 216 -1.17 -6.50 -2.32
C ILE A 216 0.02 -5.54 -2.22
N PRO A 217 1.22 -5.94 -2.65
CA PRO A 217 2.36 -5.03 -2.74
C PRO A 217 2.05 -3.83 -3.63
N PRO A 218 2.16 -2.57 -3.15
CA PRO A 218 1.79 -1.40 -3.96
C PRO A 218 2.55 -1.27 -5.28
N GLN A 219 3.79 -1.78 -5.35
CA GLN A 219 4.57 -1.83 -6.58
C GLN A 219 3.84 -2.64 -7.68
N ALA A 220 3.10 -3.69 -7.31
CA ALA A 220 2.37 -4.53 -8.25
C ALA A 220 1.30 -3.76 -9.02
N VAL A 221 0.81 -2.65 -8.47
CA VAL A 221 -0.20 -1.79 -9.10
C VAL A 221 0.36 -0.41 -9.48
N GLY A 222 1.69 -0.26 -9.54
CA GLY A 222 2.35 0.91 -10.09
C GLY A 222 2.57 2.09 -9.13
N HIS A 223 2.43 1.88 -7.81
CA HIS A 223 2.82 2.90 -6.83
C HIS A 223 4.34 3.12 -6.83
N ASP A 224 4.76 4.31 -6.39
CA ASP A 224 6.17 4.66 -6.28
C ASP A 224 6.86 3.97 -5.08
N ASN A 225 8.20 3.94 -5.10
CA ASN A 225 9.01 3.33 -4.05
C ASN A 225 8.80 3.96 -2.66
N LEU A 226 8.35 5.22 -2.59
CA LEU A 226 8.05 5.84 -1.30
C LEU A 226 6.76 5.24 -0.74
N SER A 227 5.68 5.24 -1.51
CA SER A 227 4.39 4.68 -1.13
C SER A 227 4.51 3.23 -0.73
N SER A 228 5.31 2.44 -1.46
CA SER A 228 5.58 1.05 -1.10
C SER A 228 6.29 0.86 0.24
N ARG A 229 7.25 1.74 0.57
CA ARG A 229 7.94 1.69 1.88
C ARG A 229 7.08 2.26 3.01
N SER A 230 6.17 3.16 2.68
CA SER A 230 5.21 3.73 3.62
C SER A 230 4.00 2.82 3.86
N HIS A 231 3.75 1.88 2.96
CA HIS A 231 2.61 0.98 3.02
C HIS A 231 2.65 0.15 4.30
N PHE A 232 1.57 0.30 5.06
CA PHE A 232 1.32 -0.43 6.28
C PHE A 232 -0.15 -0.85 6.28
N PRO A 233 -0.45 -2.14 6.04
CA PRO A 233 -1.83 -2.59 5.90
C PRO A 233 -2.60 -2.62 7.23
N GLY A 234 -1.90 -2.46 8.37
CA GLY A 234 -2.49 -2.50 9.70
C GLY A 234 -2.88 -3.91 10.16
N GLY A 235 -3.36 -4.02 11.40
CA GLY A 235 -4.21 -5.13 11.87
C GLY A 235 -3.74 -6.57 11.61
N GLY A 236 -2.43 -6.86 11.69
CA GLY A 236 -1.91 -8.22 11.50
C GLY A 236 -2.11 -8.78 10.08
N VAL A 237 -2.32 -7.91 9.08
CA VAL A 237 -2.46 -8.30 7.68
C VAL A 237 -1.07 -8.61 7.11
N GLU A 238 -0.87 -9.86 6.67
CA GLU A 238 0.35 -10.28 5.99
C GLU A 238 0.28 -9.98 4.48
N MET A 239 1.41 -9.52 3.92
CA MET A 239 1.52 -9.24 2.50
C MET A 239 1.58 -10.53 1.70
N CYS A 240 0.89 -10.57 0.55
CA CYS A 240 0.96 -11.73 -0.34
C CYS A 240 2.33 -11.83 -1.03
N ALA A 241 3.10 -12.86 -0.67
CA ALA A 241 4.42 -13.13 -1.22
C ALA A 241 4.40 -13.54 -2.71
N GLU A 242 3.31 -14.18 -3.15
CA GLU A 242 3.19 -14.78 -4.50
C GLU A 242 2.74 -13.77 -5.57
N VAL A 243 2.44 -12.51 -5.22
CA VAL A 243 2.07 -11.48 -6.19
C VAL A 243 3.32 -11.06 -6.98
N PRO A 244 3.37 -11.28 -8.31
CA PRO A 244 4.55 -10.98 -9.12
C PRO A 244 4.63 -9.48 -9.44
N ALA A 245 4.97 -8.67 -8.42
CA ALA A 245 4.86 -7.21 -8.48
C ALA A 245 5.58 -6.58 -9.68
N VAL A 246 6.79 -7.05 -10.00
CA VAL A 246 7.58 -6.56 -11.15
C VAL A 246 6.87 -6.86 -12.48
N GLU A 247 6.25 -8.04 -12.60
CA GLU A 247 5.54 -8.42 -13.83
C GLU A 247 4.30 -7.55 -14.03
N PHE A 248 3.49 -7.37 -12.98
CA PHE A 248 2.27 -6.57 -13.06
C PHE A 248 2.58 -5.10 -13.31
N SER A 249 3.58 -4.54 -12.62
CA SER A 249 4.06 -3.17 -12.86
C SER A 249 4.48 -2.97 -14.32
N ARG A 250 5.27 -3.89 -14.88
CA ARG A 250 5.67 -3.84 -16.30
C ARG A 250 4.47 -3.88 -17.24
N LYS A 251 3.44 -4.67 -16.94
CA LYS A 251 2.21 -4.74 -17.75
C LYS A 251 1.39 -3.45 -17.69
N ILE A 252 1.36 -2.78 -16.54
CA ILE A 252 0.76 -1.45 -16.41
C ILE A 252 1.53 -0.43 -17.24
N ASP A 253 2.86 -0.41 -17.12
CA ASP A 253 3.72 0.53 -17.85
C ASP A 253 3.65 0.32 -19.38
N ALA A 254 3.50 -0.93 -19.83
CA ALA A 254 3.30 -1.28 -21.23
C ALA A 254 1.86 -1.01 -21.74
N GLY A 255 0.92 -0.63 -20.87
CA GLY A 255 -0.49 -0.45 -21.20
C GLY A 255 -1.26 -1.75 -21.49
N GLU A 256 -0.68 -2.92 -21.20
CA GLU A 256 -1.34 -4.23 -21.32
C GLU A 256 -2.39 -4.45 -20.22
N ALA A 257 -2.20 -3.80 -19.07
CA ALA A 257 -3.06 -3.83 -17.90
C ALA A 257 -3.34 -2.41 -17.41
N LYS A 258 -4.47 -2.22 -16.74
CA LYS A 258 -4.75 -0.99 -16.00
C LYS A 258 -4.79 -1.26 -14.50
N TRP A 259 -4.54 -0.23 -13.71
CA TRP A 259 -4.67 -0.29 -12.25
C TRP A 259 -6.02 -0.89 -11.84
N GLU A 260 -7.11 -0.41 -12.45
CA GLU A 260 -8.46 -0.85 -12.12
C GLU A 260 -8.75 -2.31 -12.47
N ASP A 261 -8.02 -2.92 -13.41
CA ASP A 261 -8.19 -4.34 -13.75
C ASP A 261 -7.68 -5.23 -12.60
N ILE A 262 -6.51 -4.90 -12.05
CA ILE A 262 -5.87 -5.66 -10.99
C ILE A 262 -6.58 -5.43 -9.65
N ILE A 263 -6.98 -4.18 -9.37
CA ILE A 263 -7.67 -3.84 -8.13
C ILE A 263 -9.08 -4.43 -8.10
N ASP A 264 -9.83 -4.38 -9.20
CA ASP A 264 -11.15 -5.00 -9.25
C ASP A 264 -11.05 -6.51 -9.03
N PHE A 265 -10.04 -7.18 -9.61
CA PHE A 265 -9.79 -8.59 -9.39
C PHE A 265 -9.52 -8.90 -7.91
N TYR A 266 -8.53 -8.25 -7.30
CA TYR A 266 -8.15 -8.52 -5.91
C TYR A 266 -9.12 -7.95 -4.86
N SER A 267 -10.03 -7.06 -5.26
CA SER A 267 -11.18 -6.69 -4.42
C SER A 267 -12.20 -7.84 -4.27
N ARG A 268 -12.12 -8.84 -5.15
CA ARG A 268 -13.01 -10.01 -5.19
C ARG A 268 -12.26 -11.32 -4.90
N HIS A 269 -10.94 -11.33 -4.84
CA HIS A 269 -10.18 -12.56 -4.68
C HIS A 269 -9.01 -12.36 -3.72
N ASP A 270 -8.82 -13.33 -2.82
CA ASP A 270 -7.61 -13.39 -2.00
C ASP A 270 -6.40 -13.77 -2.87
N CYS A 271 -5.34 -12.97 -2.80
CA CYS A 271 -4.09 -13.20 -3.50
C CYS A 271 -3.33 -14.46 -3.05
N GLU A 272 -3.69 -15.07 -1.91
CA GLU A 272 -3.15 -16.35 -1.48
C GLU A 272 -3.68 -17.54 -2.30
N HIS A 273 -4.86 -17.39 -2.90
CA HIS A 273 -5.54 -18.47 -3.62
C HIS A 273 -5.68 -18.18 -5.11
N TYR A 274 -5.77 -16.91 -5.49
CA TYR A 274 -6.08 -16.50 -6.84
C TYR A 274 -5.03 -15.53 -7.37
N ARG A 275 -4.57 -15.78 -8.60
CA ARG A 275 -3.62 -14.92 -9.30
C ARG A 275 -4.33 -14.18 -10.44
N TRP A 276 -4.18 -12.85 -10.48
CA TRP A 276 -4.65 -12.06 -11.61
C TRP A 276 -3.97 -12.51 -12.91
N TRP A 277 -4.72 -12.53 -14.01
CA TRP A 277 -4.20 -12.82 -15.34
C TRP A 277 -4.49 -11.65 -16.31
N PRO A 278 -3.65 -11.44 -17.34
CA PRO A 278 -3.79 -10.32 -18.28
C PRO A 278 -5.10 -10.25 -19.08
N GLY A 279 -5.88 -11.33 -19.08
CA GLY A 279 -7.19 -11.38 -19.72
C GLY A 279 -8.32 -10.79 -18.87
N TYR A 280 -8.13 -10.67 -17.55
CA TYR A 280 -9.12 -10.08 -16.66
C TYR A 280 -9.16 -8.56 -16.86
N ARG A 281 -10.36 -8.03 -17.06
CA ARG A 281 -10.64 -6.59 -17.10
C ARG A 281 -11.60 -6.24 -16.00
N ARG A 282 -11.48 -5.02 -15.46
CA ARG A 282 -12.46 -4.50 -14.50
C ARG A 282 -13.87 -4.73 -15.03
N ILE A 283 -14.71 -5.38 -14.24
CA ILE A 283 -16.07 -5.66 -14.65
C ILE A 283 -16.90 -4.37 -14.69
N THR A 284 -17.74 -4.22 -15.71
CA THR A 284 -18.67 -3.09 -15.86
C THR A 284 -20.13 -3.55 -15.85
N SER A 285 -20.35 -4.85 -15.73
CA SER A 285 -21.63 -5.51 -15.58
C SER A 285 -21.50 -6.63 -14.55
N PRO A 286 -22.59 -7.09 -13.93
CA PRO A 286 -22.52 -8.17 -12.96
C PRO A 286 -21.88 -9.43 -13.55
N LEU A 287 -21.03 -10.08 -12.76
CA LEU A 287 -20.50 -11.40 -13.08
C LEU A 287 -21.59 -12.47 -12.95
N THR A 288 -21.47 -13.55 -13.71
CA THR A 288 -22.36 -14.70 -13.61
C THR A 288 -22.03 -15.58 -12.39
N SER A 289 -20.75 -15.65 -12.02
CA SER A 289 -20.25 -16.51 -10.95
C SER A 289 -18.86 -16.04 -10.48
N LEU A 290 -18.47 -16.52 -9.30
CA LEU A 290 -17.13 -16.43 -8.73
C LEU A 290 -16.67 -17.83 -8.28
N PRO A 291 -15.36 -18.12 -8.22
CA PRO A 291 -14.26 -17.21 -8.52
C PRO A 291 -14.16 -16.91 -10.03
N ALA A 292 -13.67 -15.72 -10.37
CA ALA A 292 -13.32 -15.40 -11.74
C ALA A 292 -12.01 -16.12 -12.07
N VAL A 293 -12.05 -17.01 -13.06
CA VAL A 293 -10.91 -17.79 -13.53
C VAL A 293 -10.73 -17.62 -15.03
N PRO A 294 -9.52 -17.79 -15.59
CA PRO A 294 -9.32 -17.74 -17.03
C PRO A 294 -10.12 -18.84 -17.73
N ASP A 295 -10.71 -18.51 -18.88
CA ASP A 295 -11.35 -19.52 -19.73
C ASP A 295 -10.33 -20.62 -20.10
N PRO A 296 -10.74 -21.90 -20.12
CA PRO A 296 -9.86 -22.97 -20.58
C PRO A 296 -9.41 -22.68 -22.02
N PRO A 297 -8.14 -22.96 -22.36
CA PRO A 297 -7.67 -22.79 -23.73
C PRO A 297 -8.57 -23.59 -24.68
N LYS A 298 -9.11 -22.90 -25.70
CA LYS A 298 -9.88 -23.52 -26.77
C LYS A 298 -9.01 -24.40 -27.66
#